data_AF-A0A840YFF6-F1
#
_entry.id   AF-A0A840YFF6-F1
#
_cell.length_a   1.000
_cell.length_b   1.000
_cell.length_c   1.000
_cell.angle_alpha   90.00
_cell.angle_beta   90.00
_cell.angle_gamma   90.00
#
_symmetry.space_group_name_H-M   'P 1'
#
loop_
_entity.id
_entity.type
_entity.pdbx_description
1 polymer ?
#
loop_
_entity_poly.entity_id
_entity_poly.type
_entity_poly.pdbx_seq_one_letter_code
_entity_poly.pdbx_strand_id
1 'polypeptide(L)'
;MLLTLALHLITPATPATDLLPLTEADLNRTQESGCAFSFDQVTKTLLYTIGRDLMLRTPQGFALCRFDQAQLDAFTDAKRPLFCGGRTLRLRRTGATHGFPESDSAGWGATLTLTNGKTSKTLRGNAGVAC
;
A
#
# COMPACT_ATOMS: atom_id res chain seq x y z
N MET A 1 -18.10 38.10 -33.41
CA MET A 1 -18.34 36.72 -32.95
C MET A 1 -17.00 36.19 -32.45
N LEU A 2 -16.73 36.25 -31.14
CA LEU A 2 -15.46 35.76 -30.56
C LEU A 2 -15.59 34.25 -30.29
N LEU A 3 -14.72 33.45 -30.93
CA LEU A 3 -14.52 32.04 -30.57
C LEU A 3 -13.58 31.98 -29.37
N THR A 4 -14.06 31.54 -28.22
CA THR A 4 -13.24 31.26 -27.03
C THR A 4 -12.62 29.87 -27.16
N LEU A 5 -11.30 29.81 -27.32
CA LEU A 5 -10.52 28.57 -27.29
C LEU A 5 -10.42 28.07 -25.84
N ALA A 6 -11.06 26.95 -25.51
CA ALA A 6 -10.92 26.29 -24.20
C ALA A 6 -9.60 25.50 -24.17
N LEU A 7 -8.57 26.11 -23.56
CA LEU A 7 -7.33 25.42 -23.19
C LEU A 7 -7.65 24.31 -22.18
N HIS A 8 -7.71 23.06 -22.64
CA HIS A 8 -7.70 21.90 -21.75
C HIS A 8 -6.29 21.76 -21.20
N LEU A 9 -6.10 22.14 -19.93
CA LEU A 9 -4.89 21.86 -19.17
C LEU A 9 -4.70 20.35 -19.11
N ILE A 10 -3.81 19.81 -19.94
CA ILE A 10 -3.34 18.43 -19.83
C ILE A 10 -2.43 18.39 -18.59
N THR A 11 -2.99 18.00 -17.45
CA THR A 11 -2.17 17.71 -16.26
C THR A 11 -1.27 16.52 -16.59
N PRO A 12 0.07 16.64 -16.50
CA PRO A 12 0.94 15.50 -16.71
C PRO A 12 0.63 14.44 -15.66
N ALA A 13 0.25 13.25 -16.11
CA ALA A 13 0.07 12.10 -15.24
C ALA A 13 1.43 11.78 -14.59
N THR A 14 1.54 11.99 -13.28
CA THR A 14 2.77 11.67 -12.55
C THR A 14 3.00 10.15 -12.65
N PRO A 15 4.18 9.68 -13.09
CA PRO A 15 4.47 8.24 -13.14
C PRO A 15 4.23 7.61 -11.77
N ALA A 16 3.67 6.39 -11.76
CA ALA A 16 3.44 5.57 -10.58
C ALA A 16 4.79 5.41 -9.87
N THR A 17 5.01 6.29 -8.90
CA THR A 17 6.32 6.48 -8.30
C THR A 17 6.62 5.32 -7.37
N ASP A 18 7.89 4.96 -7.31
CA ASP A 18 8.42 3.90 -6.45
C ASP A 18 8.00 4.12 -5.00
N LEU A 19 7.59 3.04 -4.34
CA LEU A 19 7.54 3.05 -2.88
C LEU A 19 8.97 3.08 -2.36
N LEU A 20 9.18 3.91 -1.35
CA LEU A 20 10.40 3.92 -0.57
C LEU A 20 10.17 3.07 0.68
N PRO A 21 11.24 2.48 1.25
CA PRO A 21 11.13 1.76 2.51
C PRO A 21 10.59 2.67 3.62
N LEU A 22 9.71 2.12 4.44
CA LEU A 22 9.31 2.75 5.71
C LEU A 22 10.50 2.76 6.66
N THR A 23 10.65 3.87 7.40
CA THR A 23 11.63 3.97 8.47
C THR A 23 10.99 3.65 9.81
N GLU A 24 11.78 3.37 10.83
CA GLU A 24 11.29 3.21 12.20
C GLU A 24 10.48 4.44 12.67
N ALA A 25 10.95 5.64 12.30
CA ALA A 25 10.23 6.88 12.57
C ALA A 25 8.88 7.01 11.84
N ASP A 26 8.64 6.26 10.76
CA ASP A 26 7.32 6.17 10.13
C ASP A 26 6.40 5.23 10.91
N LEU A 27 6.91 4.07 11.30
CA LEU A 27 6.17 3.04 12.04
C LEU A 27 5.70 3.57 13.41
N ASN A 28 6.45 4.49 14.01
CA ASN A 28 6.11 5.14 15.28
C ASN A 28 5.12 6.32 15.13
N ARG A 29 4.55 6.59 13.95
CA ARG A 29 3.59 7.69 13.73
C ARG A 29 2.14 7.32 13.99
N THR A 30 1.84 6.03 14.13
CA THR A 30 0.52 5.56 14.51
C THR A 30 0.46 5.33 16.03
N GLN A 31 -0.75 5.42 16.59
CA GLN A 31 -1.05 5.00 17.95
C GLN A 31 -1.84 3.69 17.98
N GLU A 32 -2.07 3.07 16.81
CA GLU A 32 -2.78 1.80 16.72
C GLU A 32 -1.92 0.64 17.26
N SER A 33 -2.61 -0.36 17.78
CA SER A 33 -2.03 -1.61 18.24
C SER A 33 -2.83 -2.80 17.73
N GLY A 34 -2.27 -4.00 17.87
CA GLY A 34 -2.88 -5.25 17.42
C GLY A 34 -2.10 -5.89 16.28
N CYS A 35 -2.76 -6.78 15.55
CA CYS A 35 -2.14 -7.48 14.43
C CYS A 35 -1.69 -6.49 13.35
N ALA A 36 -0.47 -6.69 12.89
CA ALA A 36 0.11 -5.92 11.81
C ALA A 36 0.11 -6.74 10.52
N PHE A 37 -0.02 -6.06 9.39
CA PHE A 37 0.24 -6.62 8.07
C PHE A 37 1.36 -5.84 7.39
N SER A 38 2.26 -6.53 6.70
CA SER A 38 3.32 -5.92 5.91
C SER A 38 3.30 -6.39 4.46
N PHE A 39 3.77 -5.53 3.56
CA PHE A 39 4.27 -5.92 2.26
C PHE A 39 5.74 -5.53 2.14
N ASP A 40 6.58 -6.54 1.96
CA ASP A 40 8.02 -6.44 1.94
C ASP A 40 8.57 -6.79 0.56
N GLN A 41 9.48 -5.98 0.06
CA GLN A 41 10.30 -6.33 -1.10
C GLN A 41 11.73 -6.60 -0.64
N VAL A 42 12.17 -7.85 -0.79
CA VAL A 42 13.43 -8.35 -0.22
C VAL A 42 13.39 -8.19 1.30
N THR A 43 14.16 -7.28 1.89
CA THR A 43 14.22 -7.01 3.34
C THR A 43 13.64 -5.63 3.71
N LYS A 44 12.93 -4.98 2.78
CA LYS A 44 12.44 -3.62 2.93
C LYS A 44 10.92 -3.60 3.01
N THR A 45 10.37 -3.12 4.12
CA THR A 45 8.94 -2.88 4.29
C THR A 45 8.52 -1.66 3.50
N LEU A 46 7.65 -1.84 2.51
CA LEU A 46 7.19 -0.77 1.61
C LEU A 46 5.79 -0.29 1.96
N LEU A 47 4.98 -1.15 2.58
CA LEU A 47 3.65 -0.86 3.07
C LEU A 47 3.47 -1.62 4.38
N TYR A 48 2.86 -0.96 5.36
CA TYR A 48 2.57 -1.54 6.66
C TYR A 48 1.18 -1.12 7.11
N THR A 49 0.45 -2.02 7.74
CA THR A 49 -0.82 -1.69 8.39
C THR A 49 -0.82 -2.20 9.82
N ILE A 50 -1.41 -1.45 10.74
CA ILE A 50 -1.63 -1.88 12.12
C ILE A 50 -2.91 -1.23 12.64
N GLY A 51 -3.78 -2.03 13.25
CA GLY A 51 -5.16 -1.63 13.53
C GLY A 51 -5.83 -1.10 12.26
N ARG A 52 -6.20 0.17 12.26
CA ARG A 52 -6.89 0.85 11.15
C ARG A 52 -6.00 1.72 10.25
N ASP A 53 -4.71 1.79 10.56
CA ASP A 53 -3.79 2.66 9.86
C ASP A 53 -3.00 1.90 8.81
N LEU A 54 -2.89 2.49 7.62
CA LEU A 54 -2.03 2.07 6.53
C LEU A 54 -0.95 3.13 6.30
N MET A 55 0.29 2.68 6.28
CA MET A 55 1.48 3.50 6.12
C MET A 55 2.20 3.15 4.83
N LEU A 56 2.61 4.18 4.09
CA LEU A 56 3.47 4.05 2.92
C LEU A 56 4.35 5.28 2.75
N ARG A 57 5.51 5.10 2.10
CA ARG A 57 6.40 6.20 1.74
C ARG A 57 6.63 6.25 0.24
N THR A 58 6.65 7.47 -0.27
CA THR A 58 6.92 7.78 -1.69
C THR A 58 7.93 8.93 -1.77
N PRO A 59 8.51 9.22 -2.93
CA PRO A 59 9.32 10.42 -3.11
C PRO A 59 8.60 11.73 -2.81
N GLN A 60 7.26 11.75 -2.84
CA GLN A 60 6.46 12.91 -2.46
C GLN A 60 6.25 13.03 -0.94
N GLY A 61 6.59 11.99 -0.17
CA GLY A 61 6.47 11.98 1.28
C GLY A 61 5.86 10.71 1.85
N PHE A 62 5.67 10.75 3.17
CA PHE A 62 4.98 9.73 3.95
C PHE A 62 3.47 9.95 3.92
N ALA A 63 2.70 8.87 3.81
CA ALA A 63 1.26 8.88 3.93
C ALA A 63 0.81 7.89 5.02
N LEU A 64 -0.02 8.39 5.93
CA LEU A 64 -0.79 7.63 6.91
C LEU A 64 -2.26 7.76 6.53
N CYS A 65 -2.90 6.66 6.13
CA CYS A 65 -4.29 6.62 5.74
C CYS A 65 -5.06 5.73 6.69
N ARG A 66 -6.25 6.20 7.09
CA ARG A 66 -7.09 5.46 8.02
C ARG A 66 -8.31 4.88 7.31
N PHE A 67 -8.57 3.61 7.59
CA PHE A 67 -9.67 2.85 6.99
C PHE A 67 -10.54 2.24 8.08
N ASP A 68 -11.73 1.76 7.72
CA ASP A 68 -12.44 0.83 8.59
C ASP A 68 -11.79 -0.57 8.53
N GLN A 69 -12.10 -1.41 9.53
CA GLN A 69 -11.51 -2.74 9.62
C GLN A 69 -11.87 -3.62 8.42
N ALA A 70 -13.12 -3.56 7.96
CA ALA A 70 -13.60 -4.38 6.85
C ALA A 70 -12.89 -4.04 5.53
N GLN A 71 -12.52 -2.77 5.32
CA GLN A 71 -11.73 -2.31 4.18
C GLN A 71 -10.30 -2.87 4.23
N LEU A 72 -9.66 -2.84 5.40
CA LEU A 72 -8.31 -3.40 5.56
C LEU A 72 -8.31 -4.92 5.42
N ASP A 73 -9.27 -5.61 6.03
CA ASP A 73 -9.41 -7.07 5.89
C ASP A 73 -9.62 -7.45 4.42
N ALA A 74 -10.49 -6.73 3.71
CA ALA A 74 -10.70 -6.95 2.28
C ALA A 74 -9.44 -6.66 1.45
N PHE A 75 -8.57 -5.76 1.88
CA PHE A 75 -7.31 -5.46 1.21
C PHE A 75 -6.24 -6.51 1.49
N THR A 76 -6.03 -6.90 2.76
CA THR A 76 -5.03 -7.89 3.16
C THR A 76 -5.38 -9.29 2.65
N ASP A 77 -6.67 -9.60 2.50
CA ASP A 77 -7.19 -10.77 1.79
C ASP A 77 -7.08 -10.69 0.25
N ALA A 78 -6.54 -9.59 -0.28
CA ALA A 78 -6.44 -9.32 -1.71
C ALA A 78 -7.79 -9.31 -2.47
N LYS A 79 -8.89 -8.99 -1.78
CA LYS A 79 -10.25 -8.93 -2.35
C LYS A 79 -10.59 -7.55 -2.93
N ARG A 80 -10.13 -6.47 -2.30
CA ARG A 80 -10.43 -5.09 -2.71
C ARG A 80 -9.20 -4.19 -2.68
N PRO A 81 -9.08 -3.24 -3.61
CA PRO A 81 -8.04 -2.24 -3.55
C PRO A 81 -8.35 -1.17 -2.50
N LEU A 82 -7.33 -0.46 -2.04
CA LEU A 82 -7.45 0.75 -1.21
C LEU A 82 -6.91 1.97 -1.94
N PHE A 83 -7.34 3.16 -1.54
CA PHE A 83 -6.78 4.41 -2.02
C PHE A 83 -6.06 5.13 -0.87
N CYS A 84 -4.74 5.32 -0.99
CA CYS A 84 -3.95 6.02 0.01
C CYS A 84 -2.82 6.83 -0.64
N GLY A 85 -2.53 8.03 -0.11
CA GLY A 85 -1.41 8.85 -0.59
C GLY A 85 -1.50 9.18 -2.08
N GLY A 86 -2.72 9.40 -2.59
CA GLY A 86 -2.98 9.69 -4.01
C GLY A 86 -2.91 8.47 -4.94
N ARG A 87 -2.88 7.24 -4.41
CA ARG A 87 -2.64 6.01 -5.19
C ARG A 87 -3.64 4.94 -4.87
N THR A 88 -4.06 4.19 -5.89
CA THR A 88 -4.78 2.93 -5.70
C THR A 88 -3.77 1.81 -5.47
N LEU A 89 -3.96 1.07 -4.38
CA LEU A 89 -3.15 -0.06 -3.93
C LEU A 89 -3.95 -1.33 -4.15
N ARG A 90 -3.43 -2.27 -4.93
CA ARG A 90 -4.06 -3.58 -5.16
C ARG A 90 -3.09 -4.69 -4.82
N LEU A 91 -3.43 -5.46 -3.80
CA LEU A 91 -2.69 -6.67 -3.43
C LEU A 91 -3.17 -7.87 -4.26
N ARG A 92 -2.26 -8.80 -4.54
CA ARG A 92 -2.58 -10.13 -5.09
C ARG A 92 -1.66 -11.16 -4.46
N ARG A 93 -2.23 -12.27 -3.99
CA ARG A 93 -1.47 -13.45 -3.53
C ARG A 93 -0.90 -14.22 -4.72
N THR A 94 0.37 -14.63 -4.63
CA THR A 94 1.06 -15.40 -5.67
C THR A 94 1.64 -16.72 -5.19
N GLY A 95 1.61 -17.01 -3.90
CA GLY A 95 2.11 -18.27 -3.31
C GLY A 95 1.19 -18.80 -2.21
N ALA A 96 1.52 -20.00 -1.73
CA ALA A 96 0.86 -20.61 -0.58
C ALA A 96 1.18 -19.81 0.70
N THR A 97 0.28 -19.91 1.68
CA THR A 97 0.49 -19.34 3.01
C THR A 97 1.31 -20.31 3.86
N HIS A 98 2.32 -19.77 4.53
CA HIS A 98 3.12 -20.44 5.54
C HIS A 98 2.82 -19.79 6.89
N GLY A 99 2.29 -20.56 7.84
CA GLY A 99 2.03 -20.10 9.20
C GLY A 99 3.17 -20.48 10.15
N PHE A 100 3.40 -19.62 11.14
CA PHE A 100 4.37 -19.77 12.23
C PHE A 100 3.59 -19.62 13.54
N PRO A 101 2.91 -20.68 14.01
CA PRO A 101 2.00 -20.61 15.15
C PRO A 101 2.70 -20.20 16.45
N GLU A 102 4.00 -20.48 16.58
CA GLU A 102 4.82 -20.09 17.73
C GLU A 102 4.99 -18.57 17.88
N SER A 103 4.77 -17.82 16.81
CA SER A 103 4.90 -16.35 16.77
C SER A 103 3.66 -15.69 16.17
N ASP A 104 2.50 -16.36 16.28
CA ASP A 104 1.18 -15.95 15.75
C ASP A 104 1.26 -15.15 14.44
N SER A 105 2.00 -15.70 13.47
CA SER A 105 2.29 -15.02 12.22
C SER A 105 2.11 -15.93 11.02
N ALA A 106 1.89 -15.31 9.86
CA ALA A 106 1.77 -16.00 8.60
C ALA A 106 2.32 -15.15 7.46
N GLY A 107 2.91 -15.80 6.46
CA GLY A 107 3.50 -15.14 5.29
C GLY A 107 3.16 -15.84 3.98
N TRP A 108 3.16 -15.09 2.88
CA TRP A 108 2.98 -15.61 1.53
C TRP A 108 3.64 -14.72 0.48
N GLY A 109 4.00 -15.30 -0.67
CA GLY A 109 4.44 -14.51 -1.82
C GLY A 109 3.29 -13.66 -2.37
N ALA A 110 3.54 -12.39 -2.68
CA ALA A 110 2.52 -11.45 -3.15
C ALA A 110 3.05 -10.47 -4.22
N THR A 111 2.11 -9.82 -4.91
CA THR A 111 2.37 -8.62 -5.71
C THR A 111 1.53 -7.46 -5.23
N LEU A 112 2.12 -6.26 -5.22
CA LEU A 112 1.45 -5.00 -4.94
C LEU A 112 1.45 -4.15 -6.20
N THR A 113 0.26 -3.87 -6.74
CA THR A 113 0.08 -2.93 -7.85
C THR A 113 -0.29 -1.56 -7.32
N LEU A 114 0.44 -0.55 -7.78
CA LEU A 114 0.28 0.86 -7.46
C LEU A 114 -0.20 1.58 -8.70
N THR A 115 -1.35 2.24 -8.63
CA THR A 115 -1.90 3.03 -9.74
C THR A 115 -2.03 4.49 -9.33
N ASN A 116 -1.44 5.39 -10.11
CA ASN A 116 -1.58 6.84 -9.97
C ASN A 116 -2.07 7.43 -11.30
N GLY A 117 -3.34 7.84 -11.35
CA GLY A 117 -3.99 8.27 -12.59
C GLY A 117 -3.90 7.20 -13.67
N LYS A 118 -3.22 7.51 -14.78
CA LYS A 118 -3.05 6.60 -15.94
C LYS A 118 -1.83 5.67 -15.84
N THR A 119 -1.04 5.78 -14.78
CA THR A 119 0.23 5.07 -14.65
C THR A 119 0.11 3.99 -13.59
N SER A 120 0.73 2.84 -13.84
CA SER A 120 0.67 1.69 -12.91
C SER A 120 2.03 1.01 -12.82
N LYS A 121 2.40 0.58 -11.61
CA LYS A 121 3.61 -0.21 -11.33
C LYS A 121 3.25 -1.41 -10.47
N THR A 122 3.74 -2.59 -10.82
CA THR A 122 3.58 -3.80 -10.01
C THR A 122 4.90 -4.18 -9.38
N LEU A 123 4.89 -4.35 -8.06
CA LEU A 123 6.01 -4.81 -7.25
C LEU A 123 5.79 -6.27 -6.88
N ARG A 124 6.84 -7.07 -6.96
CA ARG A 124 6.85 -8.44 -6.41
C ARG A 124 7.53 -8.43 -5.05
N GLY A 125 6.97 -9.16 -4.10
CA GLY A 125 7.44 -9.22 -2.73
C GLY A 125 6.78 -10.35 -1.94
N ASN A 126 6.83 -10.22 -0.62
CA ASN A 126 6.12 -11.06 0.32
C ASN A 126 5.13 -10.20 1.10
N ALA A 127 4.01 -10.79 1.48
CA ALA A 127 3.09 -10.19 2.42
C ALA A 127 2.97 -11.10 3.64
N GLY A 128 2.69 -10.51 4.80
CA GLY A 128 2.52 -11.27 6.02
C GLY A 128 1.67 -10.55 7.03
N VAL A 129 1.21 -11.32 8.01
CA VAL A 129 0.48 -10.85 9.20
C VAL A 129 1.24 -11.34 10.42
N ALA A 130 1.34 -10.51 11.45
CA ALA A 130 1.88 -10.87 12.74
C ALA A 130 1.02 -10.27 13.86
N CYS A 131 0.65 -11.10 14.82
CA CYS A 131 0.06 -10.77 16.10
C CYS A 131 0.99 -11.35 17.20
#